data_AF-A0A9W9VAI5-F1
#
_entry.id   AF-A0A9W9VAI5-F1
#
_cell.length_a   1.000
_cell.length_b   1.000
_cell.length_c   1.000
_cell.angle_alpha   90.00
_cell.angle_beta   90.00
_cell.angle_gamma   90.00
#
_symmetry.space_group_name_H-M   'P 1'
#
loop_
_entity.id
_entity.type
_entity.pdbx_description
1 polymer ?
#
loop_
_entity_poly.entity_id
_entity_poly.type
_entity_poly.pdbx_seq_one_letter_code
_entity_poly.pdbx_strand_id
1 'polypeptide(L)'
;MSISQSPSARGTPGTIISTNTPPTPQGSYWRAYGPDHPQVWAEPGKFLCDCLTHNEWQWPTEHAELTIAPCAYRCPFCDEFNKAARTKLMASNLRRHITKTHIEGYPGRFGTLVVAAGVIGSRGDIPRSA
;
A
#
# COMPACT_ATOMS: atom_id res chain seq x y z
N MET A 1 -11.32 -54.01 -37.88
CA MET A 1 -10.66 -52.93 -37.11
C MET A 1 -11.71 -52.49 -36.07
N SER A 2 -11.77 -53.13 -34.90
CA SER A 2 -11.02 -52.85 -33.67
C SER A 2 -11.33 -51.48 -33.03
N ILE A 3 -11.98 -51.56 -31.84
CA ILE A 3 -11.95 -50.74 -30.62
C ILE A 3 -12.42 -49.26 -30.67
N SER A 4 -13.52 -48.93 -29.99
CA SER A 4 -13.61 -48.43 -28.58
C SER A 4 -13.05 -47.01 -28.43
N GLN A 5 -13.76 -46.04 -27.83
CA GLN A 5 -14.06 -45.97 -26.40
C GLN A 5 -15.03 -44.80 -26.09
N SER A 6 -15.91 -45.04 -25.11
CA SER A 6 -16.63 -44.07 -24.25
C SER A 6 -15.63 -43.24 -23.38
N PRO A 7 -15.99 -42.54 -22.27
CA PRO A 7 -17.29 -42.10 -21.72
C PRO A 7 -17.30 -40.65 -21.18
N SER A 8 -18.46 -40.26 -20.65
CA SER A 8 -18.80 -39.11 -19.81
C SER A 8 -17.80 -38.71 -18.73
N ALA A 9 -17.75 -37.41 -18.41
CA ALA A 9 -17.60 -36.95 -17.04
C ALA A 9 -18.34 -35.63 -16.79
N ARG A 10 -19.27 -35.70 -15.85
CA ARG A 10 -20.03 -34.62 -15.22
C ARG A 10 -19.06 -33.78 -14.37
N GLY A 11 -19.06 -32.46 -14.54
CA GLY A 11 -18.25 -31.53 -13.74
C GLY A 11 -19.02 -30.26 -13.40
N THR A 12 -19.64 -30.29 -12.22
CA THR A 12 -19.97 -29.23 -11.24
C THR A 12 -20.10 -27.76 -11.71
N PRO A 13 -21.17 -27.03 -11.31
CA PRO A 13 -21.15 -25.57 -11.36
C PRO A 13 -20.05 -25.08 -10.42
N GLY A 14 -18.96 -24.57 -11.00
CA GLY A 14 -17.95 -23.87 -10.23
C GLY A 14 -18.59 -22.65 -9.60
N THR A 15 -18.91 -22.75 -8.31
CA THR A 15 -19.12 -21.59 -7.46
C THR A 15 -17.86 -20.75 -7.57
N ILE A 16 -17.92 -19.69 -8.39
CA ILE A 16 -16.93 -18.64 -8.37
C ILE A 16 -17.14 -17.99 -7.01
N ILE A 17 -16.38 -18.45 -6.01
CA ILE A 17 -16.13 -17.65 -4.82
C ILE A 17 -15.31 -16.48 -5.36
N SER A 18 -16.00 -15.45 -5.84
CA SER A 18 -15.43 -14.11 -5.87
C SER A 18 -15.15 -13.81 -4.41
N THR A 19 -13.93 -14.11 -3.99
CA THR A 19 -13.37 -13.53 -2.77
C THR A 19 -13.43 -12.03 -3.03
N ASN A 20 -14.50 -11.40 -2.55
CA ASN A 20 -14.69 -9.95 -2.51
C ASN A 20 -13.67 -9.37 -1.53
N THR A 21 -12.38 -9.66 -1.72
CA THR A 21 -11.32 -8.89 -1.13
C THR A 21 -11.39 -7.56 -1.87
N PRO A 22 -11.77 -6.45 -1.20
CA PRO A 22 -11.69 -5.14 -1.84
C PRO A 22 -10.27 -5.02 -2.40
N PRO A 23 -10.13 -4.61 -3.69
CA PRO A 23 -8.82 -4.53 -4.31
C PRO A 23 -7.91 -3.72 -3.41
N THR A 24 -6.79 -4.33 -3.00
CA THR A 24 -5.79 -3.63 -2.20
C THR A 24 -5.43 -2.35 -2.95
N PRO A 25 -5.51 -1.16 -2.32
CA PRO A 25 -5.20 0.08 -3.00
C PRO A 25 -3.81 -0.03 -3.62
N GLN A 26 -3.72 0.26 -4.90
CA GLN A 26 -2.44 0.28 -5.60
C GLN A 26 -1.70 1.54 -5.15
N GLY A 27 -0.53 1.35 -4.54
CA GLY A 27 0.29 2.45 -4.06
C GLY A 27 0.21 2.68 -2.55
N SER A 28 0.69 3.85 -2.14
CA SER A 28 0.58 4.25 -0.74
C SER A 28 -0.84 4.70 -0.46
N TYR A 29 -1.35 4.34 0.71
CA TYR A 29 -2.69 4.73 1.17
C TYR A 29 -2.67 4.86 2.69
N TRP A 30 -3.77 5.34 3.25
CA TRP A 30 -3.98 5.37 4.69
C TRP A 30 -5.36 4.79 5.04
N ARG A 31 -5.51 4.38 6.29
CA ARG A 31 -6.81 4.03 6.89
C ARG A 31 -6.88 4.61 8.29
N ALA A 32 -8.08 4.90 8.77
CA ALA A 32 -8.28 5.28 10.16
C ALA A 32 -7.72 4.20 11.10
N TYR A 33 -7.09 4.62 12.19
CA TYR A 33 -6.47 3.73 13.17
C TYR A 33 -6.87 4.18 14.58
N GLY A 34 -7.60 3.31 15.28
CA GLY A 34 -8.18 3.60 16.58
C GLY A 34 -9.66 4.02 16.50
N PRO A 35 -10.23 4.52 17.62
CA PRO A 35 -11.64 4.93 17.70
C PRO A 35 -11.91 6.29 17.05
N ASP A 36 -10.88 7.12 16.89
CA ASP A 36 -11.00 8.48 16.36
C ASP A 36 -10.71 8.53 14.86
N HIS A 37 -11.33 9.51 14.19
CA HIS A 37 -11.05 9.82 12.79
C HIS A 37 -10.04 10.97 12.66
N PRO A 38 -9.15 10.95 11.67
CA PRO A 38 -8.21 12.06 11.45
C PRO A 38 -8.94 13.39 11.26
N GLN A 39 -8.55 14.42 12.03
CA GLN A 39 -9.06 15.78 11.86
C GLN A 39 -8.02 16.70 11.23
N VAL A 40 -6.74 16.38 11.38
CA VAL A 40 -5.63 17.18 10.88
C VAL A 40 -4.92 16.49 9.70
N TRP A 41 -4.65 17.29 8.67
CA TRP A 41 -4.05 16.84 7.41
C TRP A 41 -2.70 17.52 7.16
N ALA A 42 -1.85 16.84 6.40
CA ALA A 42 -0.58 17.38 5.94
C ALA A 42 -0.81 18.48 4.90
N GLU A 43 -0.21 19.64 5.12
CA GLU A 43 -0.27 20.78 4.21
C GLU A 43 1.14 21.24 3.82
N PRO A 44 1.44 21.43 2.52
CA PRO A 44 0.58 21.11 1.38
C PRO A 44 0.46 19.58 1.18
N GLY A 45 -0.66 19.13 0.59
CA GLY A 45 -0.81 17.73 0.16
C GLY A 45 0.19 17.35 -0.94
N LYS A 46 0.67 16.10 -0.93
CA LYS A 46 1.80 15.61 -1.75
C LYS A 46 1.60 14.16 -2.19
N PHE A 47 1.96 13.87 -3.43
CA PHE A 47 2.15 12.49 -3.88
C PHE A 47 3.47 11.92 -3.34
N LEU A 48 3.45 10.68 -2.86
CA LEU A 48 4.66 10.06 -2.30
C LEU A 48 5.62 9.48 -3.36
N CYS A 49 5.20 9.41 -4.62
CA CYS A 49 5.94 8.88 -5.76
C CYS A 49 5.43 9.50 -7.08
N ASP A 50 6.09 9.20 -8.20
CA ASP A 50 5.66 9.63 -9.56
C ASP A 50 4.83 8.58 -10.31
N CYS A 51 4.41 7.49 -9.66
CA CYS A 51 3.59 6.49 -10.31
C CYS A 51 2.23 7.09 -10.71
N LEU A 52 1.90 7.03 -12.00
CA LEU A 52 0.66 7.59 -12.56
C LEU A 52 -0.62 6.97 -11.99
N THR A 53 -0.52 5.76 -11.43
CA THR A 53 -1.65 5.01 -10.86
C THR A 53 -1.93 5.37 -9.40
N HIS A 54 -1.04 6.11 -8.73
CA HIS A 54 -1.19 6.43 -7.31
C HIS A 54 -1.76 7.84 -7.18
N ASN A 55 -2.99 7.94 -6.71
CA ASN A 55 -3.75 9.18 -6.64
C ASN A 55 -3.88 9.74 -5.22
N GLU A 56 -3.32 9.08 -4.20
CA GLU A 56 -3.36 9.59 -2.84
C GLU A 56 -2.37 10.75 -2.65
N TRP A 57 -2.91 11.90 -2.27
CA TRP A 57 -2.17 13.14 -2.08
C TRP A 57 -2.46 13.80 -0.71
N GLN A 58 -3.52 13.36 -0.02
CA GLN A 58 -3.86 13.85 1.31
C GLN A 58 -3.42 12.84 2.36
N TRP A 59 -2.69 13.31 3.36
CA TRP A 59 -2.09 12.46 4.38
C TRP A 59 -2.49 12.95 5.76
N PRO A 60 -3.20 12.13 6.56
CA PRO A 60 -3.52 12.51 7.93
C PRO A 60 -2.26 12.60 8.77
N THR A 61 -2.24 13.53 9.73
CA THR A 61 -1.14 13.63 10.70
C THR A 61 -1.40 12.83 11.97
N GLU A 62 -2.61 12.30 12.16
CA GLU A 62 -3.06 11.64 13.39
C GLU A 62 -4.10 10.54 13.09
N HIS A 63 -4.29 9.63 14.04
CA HIS A 63 -5.35 8.60 14.07
C HIS A 63 -5.44 7.76 12.78
N ALA A 64 -4.29 7.43 12.19
CA ALA A 64 -4.23 6.72 10.94
C ALA A 64 -3.03 5.78 10.86
N GLU A 65 -3.22 4.69 10.12
CA GLU A 65 -2.15 3.81 9.68
C GLU A 65 -1.80 4.15 8.22
N LEU A 66 -0.54 4.52 8.00
CA LEU A 66 0.00 4.84 6.69
C LEU A 66 0.67 3.61 6.09
N THR A 67 0.12 3.09 5.00
CA THR A 67 0.75 2.04 4.22
C THR A 67 1.63 2.68 3.13
N ILE A 68 2.94 2.51 3.25
CA ILE A 68 3.91 3.14 2.33
C ILE A 68 4.35 2.12 1.29
N ALA A 69 3.95 2.34 0.04
CA ALA A 69 4.29 1.47 -1.08
C ALA A 69 5.79 1.45 -1.39
N PRO A 70 6.30 0.37 -2.01
CA PRO A 70 7.73 0.23 -2.32
C PRO A 70 8.30 1.31 -3.25
N CYS A 71 7.47 1.91 -4.09
CA CYS A 71 7.83 2.99 -4.99
C CYS A 71 7.86 4.38 -4.32
N ALA A 72 7.41 4.50 -3.07
CA ALA A 72 7.31 5.77 -2.38
C ALA A 72 8.67 6.24 -1.88
N TYR A 73 8.99 7.49 -2.19
CA TYR A 73 10.28 8.11 -1.89
C TYR A 73 10.16 9.57 -1.40
N ARG A 74 8.96 10.16 -1.36
CA ARG A 74 8.72 11.49 -0.77
C ARG A 74 8.04 11.37 0.59
N CYS A 75 8.43 12.22 1.52
CA CYS A 75 7.76 12.42 2.80
C CYS A 75 6.56 13.36 2.63
N PRO A 76 5.36 13.02 3.15
CA PRO A 76 4.21 13.92 3.12
C PRO A 76 4.35 15.09 4.10
N PHE A 77 5.16 14.94 5.15
CA PHE A 77 5.15 15.85 6.31
C PHE A 77 6.27 16.89 6.31
N CYS A 78 7.30 16.74 5.48
CA CYS A 78 8.37 17.72 5.37
C CYS A 78 8.99 17.75 3.97
N ASP A 79 9.64 18.85 3.62
CA ASP A 79 10.39 18.98 2.37
C ASP A 79 11.87 18.67 2.51
N GLU A 80 12.40 18.62 3.74
CA GLU A 80 13.81 18.36 3.98
C GLU A 80 14.24 16.97 3.47
N PHE A 81 13.42 15.95 3.73
CA PHE A 81 13.63 14.61 3.16
C PHE A 81 13.52 14.61 1.63
N ASN A 82 12.64 15.44 1.07
CA ASN A 82 12.35 15.49 -0.37
C ASN A 82 13.42 16.23 -1.18
N LYS A 83 14.19 17.12 -0.56
CA LYS A 83 15.31 17.86 -1.19
C LYS A 83 16.47 16.94 -1.56
N ALA A 84 16.64 15.83 -0.85
CA ALA A 84 17.57 14.80 -1.28
C ALA A 84 17.02 14.17 -2.57
N ALA A 85 17.53 14.58 -3.73
CA ALA A 85 17.19 14.06 -5.06
C ALA A 85 17.65 12.59 -5.26
N ARG A 86 17.50 11.77 -4.22
CA ARG A 86 17.81 10.36 -4.19
C ARG A 86 16.51 9.63 -4.52
N THR A 87 16.23 9.50 -5.82
CA THR A 87 15.22 8.57 -6.35
C THR A 87 15.47 7.11 -5.94
N LYS A 88 16.64 6.82 -5.34
CA LYS A 88 17.00 5.53 -4.72
C LYS A 88 16.64 5.42 -3.23
N LEU A 89 15.94 6.38 -2.62
CA LEU A 89 15.46 6.22 -1.24
C LEU A 89 14.42 5.11 -1.22
N MET A 90 14.87 3.92 -0.81
CA MET A 90 14.02 2.77 -0.58
C MET A 90 12.88 3.17 0.37
N ALA A 91 11.65 2.71 0.10
CA ALA A 91 10.49 2.99 0.95
C ALA A 91 10.73 2.69 2.45
N SER A 92 11.64 1.77 2.77
CA SER A 92 12.12 1.53 4.14
C SER A 92 12.73 2.77 4.81
N ASN A 93 13.51 3.55 4.07
CA ASN A 93 14.12 4.79 4.57
C ASN A 93 13.05 5.85 4.80
N LEU A 94 12.07 5.96 3.91
CA LEU A 94 10.92 6.85 4.08
C LEU A 94 10.12 6.47 5.33
N ARG A 95 9.80 5.17 5.50
CA ARG A 95 9.12 4.69 6.71
C ARG A 95 9.92 5.03 7.98
N ARG A 96 11.22 4.71 7.99
CA ARG A 96 12.10 5.03 9.13
C ARG A 96 12.15 6.53 9.41
N HIS A 97 12.20 7.36 8.38
CA HIS A 97 12.17 8.81 8.52
C HIS A 97 10.86 9.28 9.16
N ILE A 98 9.70 8.81 8.69
CA ILE A 98 8.41 9.16 9.29
C ILE A 98 8.38 8.75 10.77
N THR A 99 8.79 7.51 11.09
CA THR A 99 8.82 7.04 12.48
C THR A 99 9.75 7.88 13.36
N LYS A 100 11.00 8.09 12.95
CA LYS A 100 12.01 8.75 13.79
C LYS A 100 11.86 10.25 13.86
N THR A 101 11.55 10.90 12.75
CA THR A 101 11.51 12.37 12.68
C THR A 101 10.15 12.92 13.07
N HIS A 102 9.06 12.27 12.68
CA HIS A 102 7.71 12.79 12.91
C HIS A 102 7.04 12.16 14.13
N ILE A 103 6.91 10.84 14.17
CA ILE A 103 6.19 10.15 15.25
C ILE A 103 6.94 10.29 16.58
N GLU A 104 8.22 9.89 16.61
CA GLU A 104 9.04 9.98 17.81
C GLU A 104 9.52 11.42 18.10
N GLY A 105 9.79 12.22 17.06
CA GLY A 105 10.28 13.58 17.21
C GLY A 105 9.22 14.60 17.64
N TYR A 106 7.96 14.39 17.24
CA TYR A 106 6.84 15.29 17.52
C TYR A 106 5.57 14.51 17.89
N PRO A 107 5.57 13.76 19.01
CA PRO A 107 4.47 12.87 19.37
C PRO A 107 3.15 13.59 19.63
N GLY A 108 3.18 14.87 20.03
CA GLY A 108 1.97 15.67 20.21
C GLY A 108 1.19 15.93 18.91
N ARG A 109 1.83 15.77 17.74
CA ARG A 109 1.18 15.93 16.44
C ARG A 109 1.01 14.61 15.68
N PHE A 110 1.97 13.68 15.83
CA PHE A 110 2.03 12.45 15.02
C PHE A 110 1.98 11.16 15.85
N GLY A 111 1.89 11.25 17.18
CA GLY A 111 2.05 10.08 18.08
C GLY A 111 0.97 9.01 17.92
N THR A 112 -0.15 9.34 17.28
CA THR A 112 -1.25 8.40 16.98
C THR A 112 -1.13 7.77 15.60
N LEU A 113 -0.10 8.12 14.82
CA LEU A 113 0.16 7.48 13.54
C LEU A 113 0.89 6.15 13.72
N VAL A 114 0.58 5.23 12.80
CA VAL A 114 1.34 4.00 12.59
C VAL A 114 1.80 3.95 11.14
N VAL A 115 2.97 3.38 10.89
CA VAL A 115 3.54 3.25 9.54
C VAL A 115 3.79 1.79 9.21
N ALA A 116 3.19 1.32 8.11
CA ALA A 116 3.28 -0.04 7.63
C ALA A 116 3.94 -0.11 6.23
N ALA A 117 4.47 -1.27 5.90
CA ALA A 117 4.99 -1.54 4.56
C ALA A 117 3.86 -1.95 3.61
N GLY A 118 3.77 -1.28 2.45
CA GLY A 118 2.93 -1.74 1.35
C GLY A 118 3.55 -2.94 0.64
N VAL A 119 2.73 -3.90 0.23
CA VAL A 119 3.15 -5.04 -0.59
C VAL A 119 3.09 -4.65 -2.07
N ILE A 120 4.05 -5.14 -2.86
CA ILE A 120 3.89 -5.15 -4.32
C ILE A 120 2.77 -6.16 -4.57
N GLY A 121 1.66 -5.73 -5.16
CA GLY A 121 0.66 -6.67 -5.64
C GLY A 121 1.35 -7.62 -6.62
N SER A 122 1.63 -8.84 -6.19
CA SER A 122 2.09 -9.89 -7.08
C SER A 122 1.00 -10.06 -8.14
N ARG A 123 1.26 -9.60 -9.37
CA ARG A 123 0.62 -10.22 -10.53
C ARG A 123 0.85 -11.71 -10.36
N GLY A 124 -0.21 -12.50 -10.38
CA GLY A 124 -0.14 -13.94 -10.17
C GLY A 124 0.89 -14.59 -11.08
N ASP A 125 2.08 -14.85 -10.55
CA ASP A 125 3.02 -15.80 -11.11
C ASP A 125 2.46 -17.18 -10.83
N ILE A 126 1.66 -17.68 -11.78
CA ILE A 126 1.33 -19.10 -11.86
C ILE A 126 2.66 -19.82 -12.11
N PRO A 127 3.13 -20.72 -11.22
CA PRO A 127 4.28 -21.54 -11.55
C PRO A 127 3.89 -22.43 -12.74
N ARG A 128 4.52 -22.17 -13.89
CA ARG A 128 4.63 -23.16 -14.98
C ARG A 128 5.37 -24.36 -14.38
N SER A 129 4.60 -25.35 -13.93
CA SER A 129 5.13 -26.69 -13.69
C SER A 129 5.31 -27.34 -15.06
N ALA A 130 6.54 -27.78 -15.31
CA ALA A 130 6.94 -28.61 -16.44
C ALA A 130 6.42 -30.03 -16.29
#